data_AF-A0A8H8SPI9-F1
#
_entry.id   AF-A0A8H8SPI9-F1
#
_cell.length_a   1.000
_cell.length_b   1.000
_cell.length_c   1.000
_cell.angle_alpha   90.00
_cell.angle_beta   90.00
_cell.angle_gamma   90.00
#
_symmetry.space_group_name_H-M   'P 1'
#
loop_
_entity.id
_entity.type
_entity.pdbx_description
1 polymer ?
#
loop_
_entity_poly.entity_id
_entity_poly.type
_entity_poly.pdbx_seq_one_letter_code
_entity_poly.pdbx_strand_id
1 'polypeptide(L)'
;MHGISGRCPRNIYQATSCASRAYSDDTKSTAFYTGPLSATFRNLKIFSLSSLTLAVALTPFIFIIESPLSLSARIALAATALGTSASSTALIGWCGKPYVISMRRIPDSNAVELITTNTLLRERCTTVFDPQFLQPTPRPFATWEIPNTFTADLEPGGKRSRGNIEMITITRDTSGSVLGQCNIEWKEEEGKLVGTVQRSGDPIRHFNVHEELLDSSL
;
A
#
# COMPACT_ATOMS: atom_id res chain seq x y z
N MET A 1 4.83 31.04 36.17
CA MET A 1 5.38 29.90 35.40
C MET A 1 4.65 28.62 35.82
N HIS A 2 3.58 28.24 35.14
CA HIS A 2 2.92 26.95 35.35
C HIS A 2 2.72 26.30 33.98
N GLY A 3 3.60 25.35 33.68
CA GLY A 3 3.59 24.57 32.45
C GLY A 3 2.53 23.48 32.54
N ILE A 4 1.52 23.57 31.66
CA ILE A 4 0.53 22.53 31.46
C ILE A 4 1.20 21.45 30.60
N SER A 5 1.68 20.40 31.25
CA SER A 5 2.16 19.18 30.60
C SER A 5 0.97 18.45 29.98
N GLY A 6 0.75 18.69 28.68
CA GLY A 6 -0.20 17.92 27.87
C GLY A 6 0.29 16.49 27.72
N ARG A 7 -0.27 15.57 28.52
CA ARG A 7 -0.15 14.13 28.27
C ARG A 7 -0.91 13.81 26.99
N CYS A 8 -0.16 13.59 25.91
CA CYS A 8 -0.66 12.87 24.74
C CYS A 8 -1.09 11.45 25.19
N PRO A 9 -2.31 11.00 24.89
CA PRO A 9 -2.66 9.59 25.03
C PRO A 9 -1.92 8.79 23.94
N ARG A 10 -0.78 8.21 24.29
CA ARG A 10 -0.23 7.03 23.59
C ARG A 10 -1.04 5.82 24.04
N ASN A 11 -1.39 4.93 23.10
CA ASN A 11 -2.07 3.62 23.27
C ASN A 11 -3.60 3.59 23.23
N ILE A 12 -4.18 3.73 22.03
CA ILE A 12 -5.51 3.12 21.75
C ILE A 12 -5.51 2.32 20.42
N TYR A 13 -4.56 2.54 19.51
CA TYR A 13 -4.56 1.89 18.19
C TYR A 13 -3.73 0.59 18.14
N GLN A 14 -3.95 -0.30 19.11
CA GLN A 14 -3.43 -1.67 19.06
C GLN A 14 -4.40 -2.54 18.22
N ALA A 15 -4.66 -2.12 16.98
CA ALA A 15 -5.50 -2.87 16.05
C ALA A 15 -4.65 -3.93 15.34
N THR A 16 -4.88 -5.16 15.78
CA THR A 16 -4.69 -6.49 15.18
C THR A 16 -3.60 -6.61 14.11
N SER A 17 -2.57 -7.38 14.46
CA SER A 17 -1.49 -7.78 13.58
C SER A 17 -2.03 -8.51 12.34
N CYS A 18 -1.50 -8.15 11.17
CA CYS A 18 -1.70 -8.91 9.95
C CYS A 18 -1.03 -10.31 9.98
N ALA A 19 -0.32 -10.61 11.06
CA ALA A 19 0.32 -11.90 11.35
C ALA A 19 -0.66 -13.06 11.54
N SER A 20 -1.96 -12.79 11.64
CA SER A 20 -3.00 -13.78 11.89
C SER A 20 -3.45 -14.49 10.60
N ARG A 21 -2.51 -14.95 9.76
CA ARG A 21 -2.81 -15.70 8.53
C ARG A 21 -2.56 -17.21 8.66
N ALA A 22 -2.26 -17.71 9.86
CA ALA A 22 -1.97 -19.13 10.06
C ALA A 22 -2.85 -19.85 11.11
N TYR A 23 -3.67 -19.16 11.90
CA TYR A 23 -4.52 -19.84 12.89
C TYR A 23 -5.62 -18.90 13.38
N SER A 24 -6.86 -19.17 12.99
CA SER A 24 -8.17 -18.78 13.58
C SER A 24 -9.19 -18.65 12.45
N ASP A 25 -9.59 -19.80 11.92
CA ASP A 25 -10.99 -20.02 11.58
C ASP A 25 -11.80 -19.83 12.89
N ASP A 26 -12.94 -19.16 12.84
CA ASP A 26 -13.87 -18.91 13.97
C ASP A 26 -13.81 -17.57 14.74
N THR A 27 -13.66 -16.43 14.07
CA THR A 27 -14.41 -15.22 14.44
C THR A 27 -14.66 -14.36 13.19
N LYS A 28 -15.93 -14.10 12.89
CA LYS A 28 -16.47 -13.50 11.65
C LYS A 28 -15.85 -12.14 11.24
N SER A 29 -14.62 -12.10 10.74
CA SER A 29 -14.16 -11.05 9.82
C SER A 29 -14.39 -11.56 8.41
N THR A 30 -15.63 -11.45 7.94
CA THR A 30 -16.00 -11.85 6.59
C THR A 30 -15.22 -10.96 5.61
N ALA A 31 -14.29 -11.56 4.85
CA ALA A 31 -13.64 -10.87 3.75
C ALA A 31 -14.72 -10.50 2.73
N PHE A 32 -15.11 -9.24 2.68
CA PHE A 32 -16.21 -8.76 1.83
C PHE A 32 -15.75 -8.52 0.38
N TYR A 33 -14.45 -8.53 0.13
CA TYR A 33 -13.89 -8.35 -1.20
C TYR A 33 -12.66 -9.23 -1.40
N THR A 34 -12.64 -9.93 -2.53
CA THR A 34 -11.48 -10.69 -3.02
C THR A 34 -11.21 -10.28 -4.47
N GLY A 35 -9.99 -9.81 -4.75
CA GLY A 35 -9.60 -9.37 -6.09
C GLY A 35 -9.51 -10.57 -7.05
N PRO A 36 -10.31 -10.62 -8.13
CA PRO A 36 -10.37 -11.76 -9.05
C PRO A 36 -9.06 -11.94 -9.82
N LEU A 37 -8.30 -10.85 -10.02
CA LEU A 37 -7.04 -10.85 -10.77
C LEU A 37 -5.82 -11.04 -9.85
N SER A 38 -6.02 -11.26 -8.55
CA SER A 38 -4.93 -11.47 -7.59
C SER A 38 -4.00 -12.61 -8.01
N ALA A 39 -4.56 -13.76 -8.42
CA ALA A 39 -3.80 -14.90 -8.90
C ALA A 39 -3.03 -14.58 -10.20
N THR A 40 -3.67 -13.87 -11.13
CA THR A 40 -3.05 -13.47 -12.41
C THR A 40 -1.87 -12.53 -12.18
N PHE A 41 -2.03 -11.48 -11.38
CA PHE A 41 -0.93 -10.57 -11.04
C PHE A 41 0.21 -11.27 -10.30
N ARG A 42 -0.12 -12.22 -9.40
CA ARG A 42 0.88 -13.03 -8.70
C ARG A 42 1.68 -13.89 -9.68
N ASN A 43 1.00 -14.58 -10.58
CA ASN A 43 1.63 -15.44 -11.59
C ASN A 43 2.50 -14.62 -12.56
N LEU A 44 2.02 -13.45 -12.99
CA LEU A 44 2.79 -12.54 -13.83
C LEU A 44 4.09 -12.09 -13.14
N LYS A 45 4.02 -11.70 -11.86
CA LYS A 45 5.21 -11.31 -11.11
C LYS A 45 6.20 -12.47 -10.95
N ILE A 46 5.73 -13.67 -10.63
CA ILE A 46 6.58 -14.87 -10.51
C ILE A 46 7.27 -15.15 -11.84
N PHE A 47 6.52 -15.13 -12.94
CA PHE A 47 7.05 -15.41 -14.27
C PHE A 47 8.11 -14.39 -14.73
N SER A 48 7.88 -13.10 -14.48
CA SER A 48 8.88 -12.07 -14.79
C SER A 48 10.11 -12.18 -13.90
N LEU A 49 9.93 -12.41 -12.60
CA LEU A 49 11.05 -12.62 -11.67
C LEU A 49 11.87 -13.86 -12.04
N SER A 50 11.24 -14.98 -12.40
CA SER A 50 11.96 -16.18 -12.84
C SER A 50 12.75 -15.93 -14.12
N SER A 51 12.17 -15.20 -15.07
CA SER A 51 12.84 -14.84 -16.32
C SER A 51 14.04 -13.93 -16.08
N LEU A 52 13.90 -12.93 -15.20
CA LEU A 52 14.98 -12.04 -14.81
C LEU A 52 16.09 -12.79 -14.05
N THR A 53 15.73 -13.67 -13.11
CA THR A 53 16.70 -14.50 -12.39
C THR A 53 17.45 -15.42 -13.35
N LEU A 54 16.77 -16.03 -14.32
CA LEU A 54 17.41 -16.85 -15.34
C LEU A 54 18.38 -16.02 -16.20
N ALA A 55 17.97 -14.81 -16.63
CA ALA A 55 18.84 -13.91 -17.38
C ALA A 55 20.09 -13.51 -16.58
N VAL A 56 19.93 -13.17 -15.29
CA VAL A 56 21.04 -12.86 -14.38
C VAL A 56 21.96 -14.07 -14.18
N ALA A 57 21.40 -15.27 -14.06
CA ALA A 57 22.17 -16.50 -13.90
C ALA A 57 22.94 -16.92 -15.16
N LEU A 58 22.38 -16.65 -16.35
CA LEU A 58 23.02 -16.95 -17.63
C LEU A 58 24.04 -15.89 -18.07
N THR A 59 23.87 -14.63 -17.63
CA THR A 59 24.80 -13.53 -17.95
C THR A 59 26.28 -13.83 -17.67
N PRO A 60 26.69 -14.41 -16.52
CA PRO A 60 28.10 -14.72 -16.27
C PRO A 60 28.69 -15.73 -17.28
N PHE A 61 27.89 -16.61 -17.89
CA PHE A 61 28.38 -17.55 -18.90
C PHE A 61 28.86 -16.84 -20.17
N ILE A 62 28.30 -15.67 -20.52
CA ILE A 62 28.74 -14.84 -21.66
C ILE A 62 30.19 -14.36 -21.47
N PHE A 63 30.63 -14.19 -20.23
CA PHE A 63 32.00 -13.77 -19.91
C PHE A 63 32.99 -14.94 -19.90
N ILE A 64 32.52 -16.13 -19.50
CA ILE A 64 33.36 -17.35 -19.41
C ILE A 64 33.61 -17.97 -20.78
N ILE A 65 32.64 -17.92 -21.70
CA ILE A 65 32.81 -18.51 -23.03
C ILE A 65 33.83 -17.70 -23.85
N GLU A 66 34.89 -18.38 -24.30
CA GLU A 66 35.89 -17.86 -25.23
C GLU A 66 35.24 -17.61 -26.60
N SER A 67 34.68 -16.42 -26.74
CA SER A 67 34.12 -15.90 -27.98
C SER A 67 35.06 -14.84 -28.58
N PRO A 68 35.18 -14.73 -29.91
CA PRO A 68 36.06 -13.75 -30.57
C PRO A 68 35.58 -12.29 -30.43
N LEU A 69 34.62 -12.01 -29.53
CA LEU A 69 34.04 -10.70 -29.28
C LEU A 69 34.91 -9.89 -28.33
N SER A 70 35.06 -8.59 -28.63
CA SER A 70 35.66 -7.62 -27.72
C SER A 70 34.88 -7.52 -26.39
N LEU A 71 35.58 -7.18 -25.31
CA LEU A 71 34.98 -7.04 -23.97
C LEU A 71 33.80 -6.05 -23.97
N SER A 72 33.93 -4.95 -24.74
CA SER A 72 32.87 -3.94 -24.88
C SER A 72 31.59 -4.51 -25.50
N ALA A 73 31.71 -5.37 -26.51
CA ALA A 73 30.55 -6.03 -27.13
C ALA A 73 29.83 -6.97 -26.15
N ARG A 74 30.59 -7.72 -25.34
CA ARG A 74 30.01 -8.62 -24.31
C ARG A 74 29.25 -7.84 -23.25
N ILE A 75 29.82 -6.74 -22.76
CA ILE A 75 29.15 -5.85 -21.79
C ILE A 75 27.88 -5.27 -22.40
N ALA A 76 27.92 -4.78 -23.64
CA ALA A 76 26.75 -4.22 -24.32
C ALA A 76 25.62 -5.25 -24.48
N LEU A 77 25.94 -6.48 -24.87
CA LEU A 77 24.97 -7.57 -24.99
C LEU A 77 24.34 -7.93 -23.64
N ALA A 78 25.16 -8.12 -22.61
CA ALA A 78 24.69 -8.41 -21.25
C ALA A 78 23.81 -7.28 -20.70
N ALA A 79 24.25 -6.04 -20.85
CA ALA A 79 23.51 -4.87 -20.38
C ALA A 79 22.16 -4.71 -21.08
N THR A 80 22.07 -4.98 -22.38
CA THR A 80 20.81 -4.90 -23.13
C THR A 80 19.83 -5.99 -22.67
N ALA A 81 20.30 -7.25 -22.57
CA ALA A 81 19.46 -8.36 -22.14
C ALA A 81 18.93 -8.18 -20.70
N LEU A 82 19.80 -7.78 -19.77
CA LEU A 82 19.42 -7.50 -18.39
C LEU A 82 18.55 -6.25 -18.29
N GLY A 83 18.89 -5.19 -19.03
CA GLY A 83 18.15 -3.94 -19.03
C GLY A 83 16.70 -4.11 -19.48
N THR A 84 16.47 -4.80 -20.60
CA THR A 84 15.12 -5.10 -21.09
C THR A 84 14.33 -5.99 -20.14
N SER A 85 15.00 -7.00 -19.54
CA SER A 85 14.35 -7.89 -18.57
C SER A 85 13.97 -7.14 -17.28
N ALA A 86 14.87 -6.29 -16.78
CA ALA A 86 14.64 -5.50 -15.57
C ALA A 86 13.57 -4.42 -15.79
N SER A 87 13.56 -3.75 -16.95
CA SER A 87 12.56 -2.72 -17.25
C SER A 87 11.16 -3.32 -17.37
N SER A 88 11.01 -4.47 -18.03
CA SER A 88 9.74 -5.20 -18.12
C SER A 88 9.25 -5.63 -16.72
N THR A 89 10.14 -6.19 -15.91
CA THR A 89 9.82 -6.63 -14.54
C THR A 89 9.43 -5.46 -13.64
N ALA A 90 10.14 -4.33 -13.76
CA ALA A 90 9.84 -3.12 -13.00
C ALA A 90 8.47 -2.54 -13.37
N LEU A 91 8.12 -2.54 -14.66
CA LEU A 91 6.82 -2.05 -15.14
C LEU A 91 5.67 -2.89 -14.57
N ILE A 92 5.78 -4.22 -14.63
CA ILE A 92 4.79 -5.14 -14.06
C ILE A 92 4.67 -4.93 -12.54
N GLY A 93 5.80 -4.75 -11.87
CA GLY A 93 5.85 -4.40 -10.45
C GLY A 93 5.12 -3.11 -10.12
N TRP A 94 5.32 -2.07 -10.93
CA TRP A 94 4.70 -0.76 -10.77
C TRP A 94 3.19 -0.79 -11.03
N CYS A 95 2.75 -1.45 -12.11
CA CYS A 95 1.33 -1.61 -12.44
C CYS A 95 0.57 -2.44 -11.39
N GLY A 96 1.20 -3.48 -10.84
CA GLY A 96 0.60 -4.35 -9.84
C GLY A 96 0.82 -3.92 -8.38
N LYS A 97 1.44 -2.77 -8.12
CA LYS A 97 1.67 -2.23 -6.76
C LYS A 97 0.38 -1.76 -6.05
N PRO A 98 -0.56 -1.04 -6.69
CA PRO A 98 -1.79 -0.60 -6.05
C PRO A 98 -2.88 -1.68 -5.97
N TYR A 99 -2.67 -2.87 -6.54
CA TYR A 99 -3.70 -3.91 -6.60
C TYR A 99 -4.07 -4.46 -5.22
N VAL A 100 -5.35 -4.35 -4.87
CA VAL A 100 -5.88 -4.90 -3.61
C VAL A 100 -6.26 -6.35 -3.82
N ILE A 101 -5.58 -7.23 -3.09
CA ILE A 101 -5.77 -8.68 -3.13
C ILE A 101 -7.08 -9.06 -2.43
N SER A 102 -7.32 -8.45 -1.27
CA SER A 102 -8.48 -8.73 -0.43
C SER A 102 -8.73 -7.52 0.47
N MET A 103 -10.00 -7.30 0.79
CA MET A 103 -10.39 -6.39 1.85
C MET A 103 -11.25 -7.09 2.88
N ARG A 104 -11.05 -6.69 4.13
CA ARG A 104 -11.83 -7.16 5.27
C ARG A 104 -12.24 -5.97 6.13
N ARG A 105 -13.43 -6.06 6.71
CA ARG A 105 -13.88 -5.10 7.72
C ARG A 105 -13.42 -5.59 9.09
N ILE A 106 -12.89 -4.67 9.89
CA ILE A 106 -12.52 -4.99 11.27
C ILE A 106 -13.81 -5.00 12.11
N PRO A 107 -14.15 -6.13 12.78
CA PRO A 107 -15.32 -6.17 13.66
C PRO A 107 -15.19 -5.10 14.76
N ASP A 108 -16.33 -4.55 15.20
CA ASP A 108 -16.42 -3.50 16.23
C ASP A 108 -15.85 -2.11 15.87
N SER A 109 -15.46 -1.89 14.61
CA SER A 109 -15.07 -0.57 14.12
C SER A 109 -15.52 -0.31 12.68
N ASN A 110 -15.54 0.95 12.25
CA ASN A 110 -15.76 1.30 10.84
C ASN A 110 -14.49 1.12 9.98
N ALA A 111 -13.42 0.55 10.56
CA ALA A 111 -12.14 0.44 9.88
C ALA A 111 -12.16 -0.70 8.84
N VAL A 112 -11.54 -0.42 7.69
CA VAL A 112 -11.35 -1.37 6.59
C VAL A 112 -9.88 -1.68 6.46
N GLU A 113 -9.55 -2.96 6.34
CA GLU A 113 -8.19 -3.41 6.10
C GLU A 113 -8.06 -3.91 4.67
N LEU A 114 -7.12 -3.30 3.95
CA LEU A 114 -6.80 -3.61 2.57
C LEU A 114 -5.46 -4.34 2.52
N ILE A 115 -5.46 -5.51 1.90
CA ILE A 115 -4.25 -6.30 1.68
C ILE A 115 -3.77 -6.04 0.26
N THR A 116 -2.53 -5.59 0.13
CA THR A 116 -1.85 -5.33 -1.16
C THR A 116 -0.56 -6.13 -1.22
N THR A 117 0.04 -6.23 -2.40
CA THR A 117 1.33 -6.90 -2.57
C THR A 117 2.36 -5.96 -3.16
N ASN A 118 3.56 -5.94 -2.57
CA ASN A 118 4.68 -5.22 -3.17
C ASN A 118 5.21 -5.92 -4.44
N THR A 119 6.25 -5.35 -5.04
CA THR A 119 6.92 -5.91 -6.23
C THR A 119 7.54 -7.28 -5.96
N LEU A 120 7.95 -7.55 -4.73
CA LEU A 120 8.59 -8.79 -4.28
C LEU A 120 7.61 -9.84 -3.74
N LEU A 121 6.33 -9.74 -4.11
CA LEU A 121 5.27 -10.62 -3.62
C LEU A 121 5.05 -10.61 -2.09
N ARG A 122 5.59 -9.63 -1.37
CA ARG A 122 5.34 -9.47 0.06
C ARG A 122 4.06 -8.71 0.29
N GLU A 123 3.26 -9.25 1.18
CA GLU A 123 1.95 -8.68 1.53
C GLU A 123 2.12 -7.47 2.44
N ARG A 124 1.25 -6.50 2.24
CA ARG A 124 1.23 -5.22 2.94
C ARG A 124 -0.20 -4.97 3.34
N CYS A 125 -0.42 -4.79 4.63
CA CYS A 125 -1.75 -4.63 5.19
C CYS A 125 -1.95 -3.19 5.59
N THR A 126 -2.85 -2.50 4.89
CA THR A 126 -3.17 -1.11 5.17
C THR A 126 -4.52 -1.05 5.85
N THR A 127 -4.53 -0.68 7.12
CA THR A 127 -5.76 -0.37 7.85
C THR A 127 -6.13 1.07 7.59
N VAL A 128 -7.34 1.30 7.09
CA VAL A 128 -7.99 2.60 6.95
C VAL A 128 -9.03 2.71 8.06
N PHE A 129 -8.84 3.66 8.97
CA PHE A 129 -9.71 3.81 10.15
C PHE A 129 -11.10 4.34 9.80
N ASP A 130 -11.19 5.17 8.76
CA ASP A 130 -12.44 5.72 8.26
C ASP A 130 -12.44 5.70 6.71
N PRO A 131 -13.28 4.87 6.08
CA PRO A 131 -13.39 4.77 4.62
C PRO A 131 -13.82 6.06 3.93
N GLN A 132 -14.41 7.03 4.65
CA GLN A 132 -14.80 8.33 4.08
C GLN A 132 -13.61 9.13 3.54
N PHE A 133 -12.40 8.83 3.99
CA PHE A 133 -11.17 9.46 3.50
C PHE A 133 -10.66 8.88 2.16
N LEU A 134 -11.27 7.80 1.65
CA LEU A 134 -10.97 7.25 0.34
C LEU A 134 -11.77 8.03 -0.72
N GLN A 135 -11.07 8.58 -1.70
CA GLN A 135 -11.68 9.32 -2.81
C GLN A 135 -11.37 8.65 -4.14
N PRO A 136 -12.29 8.70 -5.13
CA PRO A 136 -11.99 8.23 -6.48
C PRO A 136 -10.80 8.98 -7.08
N THR A 137 -9.89 8.26 -7.75
CA THR A 137 -8.71 8.85 -8.40
C THR A 137 -8.76 8.70 -9.93
N PRO A 138 -8.34 9.71 -10.71
CA PRO A 138 -8.20 9.59 -12.16
C PRO A 138 -6.94 8.80 -12.57
N ARG A 139 -6.11 8.36 -11.61
CA ARG A 139 -4.83 7.71 -11.88
C ARG A 139 -5.03 6.33 -12.52
N PRO A 140 -4.31 5.98 -13.60
CA PRO A 140 -4.41 4.64 -14.17
C PRO A 140 -3.97 3.59 -13.15
N PHE A 141 -4.67 2.44 -13.16
CA PHE A 141 -4.46 1.33 -12.24
C PHE A 141 -4.70 1.67 -10.76
N ALA A 142 -5.49 2.69 -10.43
CA ALA A 142 -6.00 2.94 -9.08
C ALA A 142 -7.45 3.40 -9.15
N THR A 143 -8.28 2.89 -8.25
CA THR A 143 -9.69 3.25 -8.12
C THR A 143 -9.86 4.30 -7.05
N TRP A 144 -9.21 4.08 -5.89
CA TRP A 144 -9.26 4.99 -4.75
C TRP A 144 -7.88 5.54 -4.41
N GLU A 145 -7.87 6.76 -3.91
CA GLU A 145 -6.72 7.39 -3.31
C GLU A 145 -7.03 8.06 -1.98
N ILE A 146 -5.98 8.21 -1.17
CA ILE A 146 -6.00 9.09 0.00
C ILE A 146 -5.40 10.43 -0.45
N PRO A 147 -6.20 11.50 -0.58
CA PRO A 147 -5.72 12.80 -1.04
C PRO A 147 -4.73 13.41 -0.04
N ASN A 148 -4.05 14.48 -0.46
CA ASN A 148 -3.08 15.18 0.39
C ASN A 148 -3.72 16.15 1.37
N THR A 149 -4.93 16.56 1.04
CA THR A 149 -5.65 17.62 1.73
C THR A 149 -7.11 17.23 1.80
N PHE A 150 -7.71 17.45 2.95
CA PHE A 150 -9.13 17.28 3.19
C PHE A 150 -9.72 18.62 3.61
N THR A 151 -10.97 18.87 3.27
CA THR A 151 -11.74 20.01 3.75
C THR A 151 -12.96 19.49 4.50
N ALA A 152 -13.17 19.98 5.72
CA ALA A 152 -14.34 19.67 6.52
C ALA A 152 -14.98 20.97 7.03
N ASP A 153 -16.29 20.96 7.20
CA ASP A 153 -17.00 22.06 7.82
C ASP A 153 -16.73 22.10 9.33
N LEU A 154 -16.70 23.30 9.90
CA LEU A 154 -16.55 23.51 11.34
C LEU A 154 -17.86 23.15 12.04
N GLU A 155 -18.00 21.92 12.51
CA GLU A 155 -19.14 21.53 13.34
C GLU A 155 -18.87 21.87 14.83
N PRO A 156 -19.72 22.71 15.47
CA PRO A 156 -19.58 23.02 16.89
C PRO A 156 -19.86 21.76 17.73
N GLY A 157 -18.80 21.18 18.31
CA GLY A 157 -18.85 19.93 19.08
C GLY A 157 -18.45 18.67 18.31
N GLY A 158 -17.98 18.79 17.07
CA GLY A 158 -17.47 17.67 16.28
C GLY A 158 -16.17 17.08 16.86
N LYS A 159 -15.88 15.81 16.54
CA LYS A 159 -14.62 15.12 16.91
C LYS A 159 -13.36 15.78 16.31
N ARG A 160 -13.51 16.71 15.36
CA ARG A 160 -12.45 17.38 14.61
C ARG A 160 -12.29 18.81 15.14
N SER A 161 -11.12 19.14 15.67
CA SER A 161 -10.81 20.45 16.24
C SER A 161 -9.44 20.92 15.75
N ARG A 162 -9.22 22.24 15.79
CA ARG A 162 -7.95 22.86 15.39
C ARG A 162 -6.77 22.24 16.15
N GLY A 163 -5.75 21.79 15.42
CA GLY A 163 -4.55 21.16 15.98
C GLY A 163 -4.73 19.68 16.36
N ASN A 164 -5.90 19.09 16.12
CA ASN A 164 -6.10 17.66 16.31
C ASN A 164 -5.35 16.88 15.21
N ILE A 165 -4.64 15.82 15.61
CA ILE A 165 -3.95 14.91 14.71
C ILE A 165 -4.73 13.60 14.67
N GLU A 166 -5.29 13.29 13.51
CA GLU A 166 -6.11 12.10 13.28
C GLU A 166 -5.37 11.08 12.42
N MET A 167 -5.19 9.86 12.90
CA MET A 167 -4.57 8.80 12.10
C MET A 167 -5.61 8.26 11.11
N ILE A 168 -5.34 8.41 9.81
CA ILE A 168 -6.23 7.89 8.76
C ILE A 168 -5.90 6.45 8.46
N THR A 169 -4.61 6.20 8.25
CA THR A 169 -4.13 4.93 7.74
C THR A 169 -2.82 4.52 8.35
N ILE A 170 -2.67 3.21 8.46
CA ILE A 170 -1.44 2.57 8.88
C ILE A 170 -1.18 1.35 8.01
N THR A 171 -0.01 1.30 7.41
CA THR A 171 0.48 0.18 6.60
C THR A 171 1.46 -0.64 7.43
N ARG A 172 1.18 -1.93 7.55
CA ARG A 172 1.99 -2.90 8.30
C ARG A 172 2.45 -4.04 7.40
N ASP A 173 3.58 -4.65 7.77
CA ASP A 173 4.06 -5.88 7.16
C ASP A 173 3.31 -7.09 7.75
N THR A 174 3.55 -8.29 7.20
CA THR A 174 3.01 -9.55 7.72
C THR A 174 3.45 -9.83 9.16
N SER A 175 4.61 -9.33 9.58
CA SER A 175 5.11 -9.40 10.97
C SER A 175 4.41 -8.43 11.93
N GLY A 176 3.57 -7.51 11.42
CA GLY A 176 2.96 -6.44 12.20
C GLY A 176 3.84 -5.19 12.35
N SER A 177 5.06 -5.17 11.79
CA SER A 177 5.90 -3.97 11.79
C SER A 177 5.25 -2.86 10.97
N VAL A 178 5.22 -1.63 11.51
CA VAL A 178 4.70 -0.45 10.81
C VAL A 178 5.69 -0.02 9.74
N LEU A 179 5.21 0.07 8.51
CA LEU A 179 6.01 0.45 7.33
C LEU A 179 5.73 1.90 6.92
N GLY A 180 4.51 2.37 7.17
CA GLY A 180 4.14 3.75 6.95
C GLY A 180 2.77 4.07 7.55
N GLN A 181 2.53 5.34 7.81
CA GLN A 181 1.27 5.86 8.34
C GLN A 181 0.97 7.25 7.79
N CYS A 182 -0.32 7.55 7.67
CA CYS A 182 -0.82 8.87 7.27
C CYS A 182 -1.67 9.44 8.40
N ASN A 183 -1.29 10.62 8.87
CA ASN A 183 -2.02 11.38 9.87
C ASN A 183 -2.51 12.69 9.24
N ILE A 184 -3.73 13.13 9.56
CA ILE A 184 -4.23 14.45 9.19
C ILE A 184 -3.93 15.40 10.33
N GLU A 185 -3.30 16.53 10.02
CA GLU A 185 -3.26 17.68 10.91
C GLU A 185 -4.33 18.66 10.47
N TRP A 186 -5.33 18.88 11.33
CA TRP A 186 -6.42 19.81 11.05
C TRP A 186 -6.03 21.25 11.40
N LYS A 187 -6.04 22.12 10.39
CA LYS A 187 -5.82 23.58 10.52
C LYS A 187 -7.10 24.31 10.16
N GLU A 188 -7.29 25.47 10.75
CA GLU A 188 -8.41 26.35 10.43
C GLU A 188 -7.92 27.41 9.45
N GLU A 189 -8.55 27.48 8.28
CA GLU A 189 -8.23 28.42 7.22
C GLU A 189 -9.56 28.95 6.65
N GLU A 190 -9.72 30.28 6.64
CA GLU A 190 -10.90 30.97 6.09
C GLU A 190 -12.27 30.46 6.60
N GLY A 191 -12.34 30.06 7.88
CA GLY A 191 -13.58 29.54 8.47
C GLY A 191 -13.96 28.13 8.00
N LYS A 192 -12.98 27.35 7.50
CA LYS A 192 -13.10 25.92 7.21
C LYS A 192 -11.96 25.14 7.87
N LEU A 193 -12.17 23.85 8.15
CA LEU A 193 -11.10 22.97 8.60
C LEU A 193 -10.40 22.35 7.39
N VAL A 194 -9.13 22.72 7.19
CA VAL A 194 -8.25 22.16 6.18
C VAL A 194 -7.33 21.14 6.85
N GLY A 195 -7.55 19.86 6.56
CA GLY A 195 -6.74 18.75 7.02
C GLY A 195 -5.56 18.51 6.08
N THR A 196 -4.33 18.70 6.54
CA THR A 196 -3.12 18.37 5.76
C THR A 196 -2.61 16.99 6.13
N VAL A 197 -2.41 16.11 5.15
CA VAL A 197 -1.91 14.75 5.39
C VAL A 197 -0.39 14.77 5.60
N GLN A 198 0.02 14.52 6.84
CA GLN A 198 1.39 14.22 7.22
C GLN A 198 1.67 12.72 7.06
N ARG A 199 2.74 12.41 6.33
CA ARG A 199 3.16 11.03 6.04
C ARG A 199 4.42 10.69 6.81
N SER A 200 4.46 9.46 7.32
CA SER A 200 5.65 8.88 7.93
C SER A 200 5.90 7.51 7.32
N GLY A 201 7.12 7.21 6.90
CA GLY A 201 7.49 5.95 6.24
C GLY A 201 7.04 5.85 4.77
N ASP A 202 6.67 4.65 4.32
CA ASP A 202 6.15 4.34 2.97
C ASP A 202 4.67 3.91 3.03
N PRO A 203 3.72 4.83 3.30
CA PRO A 203 2.32 4.49 3.35
C PRO A 203 1.74 4.24 1.95
N ILE A 204 0.87 3.24 1.83
CA ILE A 204 0.13 2.99 0.60
C ILE A 204 -1.01 3.99 0.51
N ARG A 205 -1.07 4.70 -0.63
CA ARG A 205 -2.05 5.77 -0.87
C ARG A 205 -3.05 5.48 -1.98
N HIS A 206 -2.69 4.58 -2.89
CA HIS A 206 -3.50 4.27 -4.07
C HIS A 206 -3.90 2.81 -3.99
N PHE A 207 -5.17 2.55 -4.23
CA PHE A 207 -5.77 1.23 -4.14
C PHE A 207 -6.57 0.97 -5.41
N ASN A 208 -6.29 -0.16 -6.05
CA ASN A 208 -7.04 -0.63 -7.21
C ASN A 208 -8.01 -1.70 -6.76
N VAL A 209 -9.28 -1.41 -6.98
CA VAL A 209 -10.44 -2.14 -6.47
C VAL A 209 -11.45 -2.25 -7.59
N HIS A 210 -11.98 -3.44 -7.76
CA HIS A 210 -13.12 -3.71 -8.62
C HIS A 210 -14.40 -3.34 -7.87
N GLU A 211 -14.91 -2.12 -8.09
CA GLU A 211 -16.10 -1.63 -7.39
C GLU A 211 -17.32 -2.51 -7.67
N GLU A 212 -17.37 -3.14 -8.84
CA GLU A 212 -18.41 -4.09 -9.24
C GLU A 212 -18.48 -5.37 -8.38
N LEU A 213 -17.44 -5.67 -7.61
CA LEU A 213 -17.37 -6.83 -6.71
C LEU A 213 -17.50 -6.44 -5.24
N LEU A 214 -17.69 -5.16 -4.95
CA LEU A 214 -18.03 -4.73 -3.59
C LEU A 214 -19.48 -5.14 -3.34
N ASP A 215 -19.68 -6.00 -2.35
CA ASP A 215 -21.02 -6.38 -1.91
C ASP A 215 -21.81 -5.10 -1.60
N SER A 216 -23.03 -4.97 -2.14
CA SER A 216 -23.78 -3.71 -2.25
C SER A 216 -24.27 -3.12 -0.91
N SER A 217 -23.72 -3.60 0.21
CA SER A 217 -24.11 -3.23 1.58
C SER A 217 -23.18 -2.18 2.21
N LEU A 218 -22.59 -1.29 1.40
CA LEU A 218 -21.88 -0.10 1.89
C LEU A 218 -22.86 0.97 2.38
#